data_AF-A0A931B3H0-F1
#
_entry.id   AF-A0A931B3H0-F1
#
_cell.length_a   1.000
_cell.length_b   1.000
_cell.length_c   1.000
_cell.angle_alpha   90.00
_cell.angle_beta   90.00
_cell.angle_gamma   90.00
#
_symmetry.space_group_name_H-M   'P 1'
#
loop_
_entity.id
_entity.type
_entity.pdbx_description
1 polymer ?
#
loop_
_entity_poly.entity_id
_entity_poly.type
_entity_poly.pdbx_seq_one_letter_code
_entity_poly.pdbx_strand_id
1 'polypeptide(L)'
;MATTLQEPPVQGRTRGRGPRERATAVLTGTPPRRLRSGALGLAVLALLFGALTVWQVNARTTAADNGVNHSQPLSDDAAQIFRSLADADTTAATGFLQAGAETATVRDQYNADIATASKLLTRAAAQTDPNDPGQQWIQQLNTQLPVYAGLVDTAKADDRQGLPLGGAYLSYASSQMQGQMLTEAQNLYNAETARLHADYDDARSLPWAALGLGVVVLVLLVRAQVLLYRRSNRVFNIGLVLGTACATVALLWLAAGQSVASSYLSDSDTQGAAPLQVLNEAGIEALKCRGAENLNLVARGSTTSYEDAWEKDSAVLGNPGGTSGYLPTARGMTAGDAVSQQALTAALSDWHTWQSRHDTAYAANQAGDYQTALNDTIGTGSTTINASFTGLESSLDSAAAHEQAQFTSLADQGRNATTLLAPGAGLLAVLAAVGAVAGINRRVAEYR
;
A
#
# COMPACT_ATOMS: atom_id res chain seq x y z
N MET A 1 56.62 76.02 -54.88
CA MET A 1 56.15 75.35 -56.10
C MET A 1 55.09 74.32 -55.69
N ALA A 2 53.87 74.47 -56.23
CA ALA A 2 52.74 73.54 -56.31
C ALA A 2 52.09 73.00 -55.00
N THR A 3 50.90 73.50 -54.62
CA THR A 3 49.53 72.90 -54.77
C THR A 3 49.28 71.79 -53.72
N THR A 4 48.23 71.76 -52.87
CA THR A 4 46.78 71.66 -53.15
C THR A 4 45.96 71.85 -51.87
N LEU A 5 44.75 72.42 -52.00
CA LEU A 5 43.64 72.40 -51.01
C LEU A 5 42.85 71.09 -51.14
N GLN A 6 42.40 70.45 -50.03
CA GLN A 6 41.09 69.75 -49.97
C GLN A 6 40.64 69.36 -48.54
N GLU A 7 39.32 69.39 -48.33
CA GLU A 7 38.46 69.24 -47.14
C GLU A 7 38.53 67.93 -46.31
N PRO A 8 37.96 67.90 -45.08
CA PRO A 8 38.01 66.75 -44.16
C PRO A 8 36.81 65.79 -44.32
N PRO A 9 36.89 64.54 -43.83
CA PRO A 9 35.66 63.82 -43.50
C PRO A 9 35.62 63.17 -42.09
N VAL A 10 34.55 63.55 -41.38
CA VAL A 10 33.53 62.72 -40.72
C VAL A 10 33.96 61.70 -39.65
N GLN A 11 33.57 62.00 -38.41
CA GLN A 11 33.45 61.08 -37.27
C GLN A 11 32.46 59.93 -37.56
N GLY A 12 32.97 58.70 -37.64
CA GLY A 12 32.15 57.49 -37.64
C GLY A 12 31.81 57.03 -36.22
N ARG A 13 30.56 57.26 -35.79
CA ARG A 13 29.95 56.61 -34.62
C ARG A 13 29.95 55.09 -34.80
N THR A 14 30.74 54.36 -34.01
CA THR A 14 30.57 52.91 -33.83
C THR A 14 29.38 52.65 -32.91
N ARG A 15 28.19 52.40 -33.49
CA ARG A 15 27.06 51.83 -32.74
C ARG A 15 27.43 50.40 -32.33
N GLY A 16 27.71 50.19 -31.04
CA GLY A 16 27.84 48.87 -30.45
C GLY A 16 26.52 48.10 -30.57
N ARG A 17 26.55 46.94 -31.23
CA ARG A 17 25.41 46.02 -31.33
C ARG A 17 25.06 45.46 -29.94
N GLY A 18 23.83 45.70 -29.49
CA GLY A 18 23.33 45.23 -28.20
C GLY A 18 23.14 43.71 -28.12
N PRO A 19 22.94 43.13 -26.92
CA PRO A 19 22.81 41.69 -26.69
C PRO A 19 21.72 41.00 -27.54
N ARG A 20 20.65 41.74 -27.85
CA ARG A 20 19.51 41.25 -28.67
C ARG A 20 19.86 41.03 -30.14
N GLU A 21 20.82 41.78 -30.70
CA GLU A 21 21.28 41.57 -32.09
C GLU A 21 22.24 40.37 -32.21
N ARG A 22 22.89 39.96 -31.11
CA ARG A 22 23.68 38.73 -31.08
C ARG A 22 22.80 37.48 -31.08
N ALA A 23 21.63 37.53 -30.43
CA ALA A 23 20.65 36.44 -30.47
C ALA A 23 20.05 36.23 -31.86
N THR A 24 19.80 37.32 -32.61
CA THR A 24 19.27 37.23 -33.99
C THR A 24 20.34 36.90 -35.04
N ALA A 25 21.60 37.27 -34.82
CA ALA A 25 22.70 36.92 -35.74
C ALA A 25 23.04 35.41 -35.77
N VAL A 26 22.70 34.64 -34.72
CA VAL A 26 22.82 33.17 -34.73
C VAL A 26 21.85 32.54 -35.75
N LEU A 27 20.75 33.25 -36.08
CA LEU A 27 19.72 32.76 -36.99
C LEU A 27 19.96 33.10 -38.47
N THR A 28 20.96 33.93 -38.82
CA THR A 28 21.20 34.39 -40.21
C THR A 28 22.46 33.84 -40.89
N GLY A 29 23.20 32.92 -40.26
CA GLY A 29 24.41 32.32 -40.85
C GLY A 29 24.16 31.31 -41.99
N THR A 30 25.16 31.18 -42.86
CA THR A 30 25.38 30.24 -43.99
C THR A 30 24.68 28.87 -43.82
N PRO A 31 24.13 28.25 -44.89
CA PRO A 31 23.40 26.97 -44.86
C PRO A 31 23.95 25.86 -43.92
N PRO A 32 25.27 25.62 -43.80
CA PRO A 32 25.81 24.62 -42.87
C PRO A 32 25.63 24.95 -41.37
N ARG A 33 25.51 26.23 -40.99
CA ARG A 33 25.43 26.65 -39.57
C ARG A 33 24.04 26.43 -38.97
N ARG A 34 22.97 26.61 -39.77
CA ARG A 34 21.57 26.34 -39.37
C ARG A 34 21.26 24.86 -39.18
N LEU A 35 21.89 23.99 -39.97
CA LEU A 35 21.76 22.53 -39.84
C LEU A 35 22.41 22.02 -38.54
N ARG A 36 23.57 22.57 -38.18
CA ARG A 36 24.26 22.24 -36.92
C ARG A 36 23.49 22.69 -35.67
N SER A 37 22.88 23.88 -35.69
CA SER A 37 22.07 24.35 -34.56
C SER A 37 20.79 23.52 -34.38
N GLY A 38 20.16 23.09 -35.48
CA GLY A 38 19.01 22.16 -35.43
C GLY A 38 19.38 20.78 -34.89
N ALA A 39 20.54 20.24 -35.30
CA ALA A 39 21.09 19.00 -34.76
C ALA A 39 21.28 19.05 -33.25
N LEU A 40 21.91 20.14 -32.78
CA LEU A 40 22.19 20.36 -31.38
C LEU A 40 20.89 20.50 -30.57
N GLY A 41 19.91 21.24 -31.10
CA GLY A 41 18.59 21.35 -30.47
C GLY A 41 17.88 20.00 -30.32
N LEU A 42 17.89 19.15 -31.36
CA LEU A 42 17.31 17.81 -31.31
C LEU A 42 18.05 16.89 -30.34
N ALA A 43 19.40 16.97 -30.30
CA ALA A 43 20.21 16.20 -29.36
C ALA A 43 19.92 16.60 -27.91
N VAL A 44 19.84 17.90 -27.61
CA VAL A 44 19.47 18.41 -26.28
C VAL A 44 18.06 17.96 -25.89
N LEU A 45 17.09 18.04 -26.80
CA LEU A 45 15.73 17.58 -26.53
C LEU A 45 15.66 16.07 -26.26
N ALA A 46 16.41 15.25 -26.99
CA ALA A 46 16.49 13.81 -26.74
C ALA A 46 17.09 13.50 -25.35
N LEU A 47 18.14 14.23 -24.96
CA LEU A 47 18.74 14.10 -23.62
C LEU A 47 17.78 14.57 -22.51
N LEU A 48 17.05 15.67 -22.72
CA LEU A 48 16.03 16.14 -21.78
C LEU A 48 14.90 15.12 -21.61
N PHE A 49 14.44 14.50 -22.71
CA PHE A 49 13.48 13.41 -22.66
C PHE A 49 14.02 12.22 -21.87
N GLY A 50 15.27 11.79 -22.12
CA GLY A 50 15.92 10.73 -21.36
C GLY A 50 16.00 11.04 -19.87
N ALA A 51 16.50 12.23 -19.51
CA ALA A 51 16.63 12.66 -18.12
C ALA A 51 15.29 12.75 -17.39
N LEU A 52 14.27 13.31 -18.04
CA LEU A 52 12.92 13.43 -17.49
C LEU A 52 12.27 12.05 -17.30
N THR A 53 12.50 11.12 -18.24
CA THR A 53 12.02 9.73 -18.14
C THR A 53 12.68 9.00 -16.98
N VAL A 54 14.01 9.08 -16.86
CA VAL A 54 14.76 8.48 -15.73
C VAL A 54 14.24 9.01 -14.40
N TRP A 55 14.06 10.32 -14.27
CA TRP A 55 13.56 10.93 -13.04
C TRP A 55 12.14 10.45 -12.69
N GLN A 56 11.22 10.47 -13.65
CA GLN A 56 9.83 10.04 -13.43
C GLN A 56 9.69 8.55 -13.15
N VAL A 57 10.48 7.70 -13.82
CA VAL A 57 10.49 6.26 -13.56
C VAL A 57 11.05 5.99 -12.17
N ASN A 58 12.20 6.58 -11.81
CA ASN A 58 12.80 6.35 -10.49
C ASN A 58 11.89 6.79 -9.34
N ALA A 59 11.24 7.95 -9.46
CA ALA A 59 10.31 8.42 -8.42
C ALA A 59 9.17 7.41 -8.17
N ARG A 60 8.63 6.80 -9.23
CA ARG A 60 7.58 5.77 -9.14
C ARG A 60 8.10 4.44 -8.61
N THR A 61 9.28 4.01 -9.04
CA THR A 61 9.90 2.80 -8.51
C THR A 61 10.16 2.95 -7.02
N THR A 62 10.61 4.12 -6.54
CA THR A 62 10.76 4.39 -5.10
C THR A 62 9.41 4.38 -4.37
N ALA A 63 8.35 4.97 -4.93
CA ALA A 63 7.02 4.91 -4.32
C ALA A 63 6.50 3.47 -4.19
N ALA A 64 6.63 2.66 -5.26
CA ALA A 64 6.29 1.24 -5.23
C ALA A 64 7.14 0.46 -4.21
N ASP A 65 8.45 0.74 -4.14
CA ASP A 65 9.37 0.10 -3.19
C ASP A 65 8.99 0.42 -1.75
N ASN A 66 8.60 1.66 -1.46
CA ASN A 66 8.13 2.08 -0.14
C ASN A 66 6.80 1.39 0.20
N GLY A 67 5.86 1.33 -0.75
CA GLY A 67 4.58 0.65 -0.57
C GLY A 67 4.74 -0.82 -0.15
N VAL A 68 5.64 -1.56 -0.81
CA VAL A 68 5.87 -2.99 -0.55
C VAL A 68 6.75 -3.24 0.68
N ASN A 69 7.85 -2.50 0.85
CA ASN A 69 8.86 -2.84 1.87
C ASN A 69 8.68 -2.07 3.18
N HIS A 70 7.77 -1.09 3.23
CA HIS A 70 7.58 -0.25 4.40
C HIS A 70 6.11 -0.10 4.77
N SER A 71 5.29 0.44 3.88
CA SER A 71 3.90 0.80 4.21
C SER A 71 3.00 -0.44 4.39
N GLN A 72 3.20 -1.48 3.59
CA GLN A 72 2.44 -2.72 3.75
C GLN A 72 2.81 -3.49 5.02
N PRO A 73 4.10 -3.74 5.36
CA PRO A 73 4.46 -4.36 6.63
C PRO A 73 3.96 -3.58 7.85
N LEU A 74 3.95 -2.23 7.80
CA LEU A 74 3.39 -1.41 8.87
C LEU A 74 1.87 -1.59 9.02
N SER A 75 1.14 -1.63 7.90
CA SER A 75 -0.29 -1.90 7.90
C SER A 75 -0.63 -3.30 8.43
N ASP A 76 0.19 -4.30 8.09
CA ASP A 76 0.04 -5.68 8.58
C ASP A 76 0.38 -5.79 10.08
N ASP A 77 1.51 -5.20 10.51
CA ASP A 77 1.89 -5.13 11.92
C ASP A 77 0.77 -4.43 12.74
N ALA A 78 0.15 -3.37 12.22
CA ALA A 78 -0.97 -2.68 12.87
C ALA A 78 -2.22 -3.57 13.02
N ALA A 79 -2.57 -4.34 11.98
CA ALA A 79 -3.66 -5.31 12.05
C ALA A 79 -3.35 -6.44 13.06
N GLN A 80 -2.10 -6.92 13.10
CA GLN A 80 -1.66 -7.94 14.06
C GLN A 80 -1.65 -7.39 15.50
N ILE A 81 -1.28 -6.13 15.73
CA ILE A 81 -1.40 -5.49 17.05
C ILE A 81 -2.85 -5.55 17.53
N PHE A 82 -3.81 -5.14 16.69
CA PHE A 82 -5.22 -5.22 17.06
C PHE A 82 -5.59 -6.66 17.43
N ARG A 83 -5.30 -7.62 16.54
CA ARG A 83 -5.66 -9.02 16.74
C ARG A 83 -5.10 -9.58 18.03
N SER A 84 -3.80 -9.41 18.28
CA SER A 84 -3.16 -9.88 19.50
C SER A 84 -3.74 -9.23 20.76
N LEU A 85 -4.11 -7.95 20.71
CA LEU A 85 -4.76 -7.29 21.85
C LEU A 85 -6.16 -7.85 22.11
N ALA A 86 -6.94 -8.06 21.05
CA ALA A 86 -8.29 -8.60 21.17
C ALA A 86 -8.28 -10.08 21.58
N ASP A 87 -7.38 -10.90 21.02
CA ASP A 87 -7.24 -12.32 21.40
C ASP A 87 -6.71 -12.49 22.83
N ALA A 88 -5.84 -11.59 23.30
CA ALA A 88 -5.45 -11.56 24.70
C ALA A 88 -6.64 -11.31 25.64
N ASP A 89 -7.61 -10.47 25.25
CA ASP A 89 -8.81 -10.18 26.04
C ASP A 89 -9.80 -11.34 26.06
N THR A 90 -10.06 -11.94 24.90
CA THR A 90 -10.91 -13.14 24.79
C THR A 90 -10.32 -14.32 25.56
N THR A 91 -9.00 -14.52 25.47
CA THR A 91 -8.27 -15.58 26.16
C THR A 91 -8.21 -15.34 27.67
N ALA A 92 -8.03 -14.08 28.12
CA ALA A 92 -8.11 -13.73 29.53
C ALA A 92 -9.49 -14.03 30.12
N ALA A 93 -10.56 -13.67 29.42
CA ALA A 93 -11.93 -13.96 29.84
C ALA A 93 -12.23 -15.47 29.84
N THR A 94 -11.78 -16.19 28.83
CA THR A 94 -11.89 -17.67 28.77
C THR A 94 -11.18 -18.33 29.95
N GLY A 95 -9.95 -17.90 30.27
CA GLY A 95 -9.20 -18.43 31.40
C GLY A 95 -9.85 -18.13 32.75
N PHE A 96 -10.48 -16.97 32.88
CA PHE A 96 -11.23 -16.60 34.09
C PHE A 96 -12.49 -17.46 34.27
N LEU A 97 -13.21 -17.75 33.17
CA LEU A 97 -14.39 -18.63 33.20
C LEU A 97 -14.07 -20.08 33.61
N GLN A 98 -12.80 -20.50 33.57
CA GLN A 98 -12.33 -21.79 34.08
C GLN A 98 -12.16 -21.83 35.61
N ALA A 99 -12.55 -20.78 36.34
CA ALA A 99 -12.67 -20.72 37.81
C ALA A 99 -11.42 -21.25 38.55
N GLY A 100 -10.26 -20.68 38.25
CA GLY A 100 -8.97 -21.08 38.83
C GLY A 100 -8.33 -22.35 38.25
N ALA A 101 -9.01 -23.11 37.38
CA ALA A 101 -8.48 -24.28 36.67
C ALA A 101 -7.93 -23.95 35.27
N GLU A 102 -7.41 -22.73 35.08
CA GLU A 102 -6.82 -22.26 33.83
C GLU A 102 -5.77 -23.26 33.30
N THR A 103 -6.04 -23.81 32.11
CA THR A 103 -5.14 -24.75 31.44
C THR A 103 -3.83 -24.08 31.02
N ALA A 104 -2.75 -24.86 30.88
CA ALA A 104 -1.47 -24.34 30.38
C ALA A 104 -1.62 -23.71 29.00
N THR A 105 -2.41 -24.31 28.11
CA THR A 105 -2.67 -23.81 26.76
C THR A 105 -3.28 -22.41 26.76
N VAL A 106 -4.33 -22.15 27.57
CA VAL A 106 -4.97 -20.83 27.66
C VAL A 106 -3.99 -19.79 28.22
N ARG A 107 -3.18 -20.17 29.21
CA ARG A 107 -2.16 -19.28 29.77
C ARG A 107 -1.07 -18.94 28.76
N ASP A 108 -0.58 -19.94 28.05
CA ASP A 108 0.49 -19.78 27.06
C ASP A 108 0.02 -18.92 25.87
N GLN A 109 -1.23 -19.10 25.42
CA GLN A 109 -1.85 -18.26 24.39
C GLN A 109 -1.89 -16.79 24.83
N TYR A 110 -2.50 -16.48 25.99
CA TYR A 110 -2.56 -15.11 26.52
C TYR A 110 -1.17 -14.45 26.61
N ASN A 111 -0.18 -15.18 27.13
CA ASN A 111 1.18 -14.65 27.24
C ASN A 111 1.83 -14.42 25.87
N ALA A 112 1.57 -15.30 24.89
CA ALA A 112 2.06 -15.15 23.52
C ALA A 112 1.44 -13.93 22.84
N ASP A 113 0.15 -13.66 23.06
CA ASP A 113 -0.55 -12.52 22.48
C ASP A 113 -0.04 -11.20 23.04
N ILE A 114 0.11 -11.10 24.37
CA ILE A 114 0.69 -9.92 25.02
C ILE A 114 2.13 -9.68 24.55
N ALA A 115 2.94 -10.74 24.45
CA ALA A 115 4.31 -10.65 23.96
C ALA A 115 4.36 -10.22 22.48
N THR A 116 3.46 -10.73 21.65
CA THR A 116 3.36 -10.39 20.24
C THR A 116 2.93 -8.93 20.06
N ALA A 117 1.87 -8.48 20.74
CA ALA A 117 1.44 -7.08 20.73
C ALA A 117 2.58 -6.13 21.18
N SER A 118 3.26 -6.45 22.29
CA SER A 118 4.38 -5.64 22.78
C SER A 118 5.55 -5.55 21.78
N LYS A 119 5.91 -6.67 21.15
CA LYS A 119 6.95 -6.73 20.13
C LYS A 119 6.59 -5.92 18.90
N LEU A 120 5.35 -6.04 18.41
CA LEU A 120 4.86 -5.32 17.24
C LEU A 120 4.77 -3.82 17.52
N LEU A 121 4.26 -3.40 18.69
CA LEU A 121 4.24 -2.00 19.11
C LEU A 121 5.65 -1.39 19.18
N THR A 122 6.63 -2.15 19.69
CA THR A 122 8.03 -1.72 19.73
C THR A 122 8.62 -1.58 18.34
N ARG A 123 8.32 -2.52 17.43
CA ARG A 123 8.75 -2.46 16.04
C ARG A 123 8.13 -1.29 15.30
N ALA A 124 6.82 -1.09 15.44
CA ALA A 124 6.10 0.04 14.85
C ALA A 124 6.72 1.37 15.34
N ALA A 125 6.93 1.52 16.65
CA ALA A 125 7.58 2.70 17.22
C ALA A 125 8.98 3.00 16.64
N ALA A 126 9.72 1.96 16.23
CA ALA A 126 11.05 2.09 15.63
C ALA A 126 11.02 2.42 14.13
N GLN A 127 9.90 2.16 13.44
CA GLN A 127 9.76 2.34 12.00
C GLN A 127 8.91 3.56 11.62
N THR A 128 8.06 4.05 12.53
CA THR A 128 7.18 5.20 12.34
C THR A 128 7.95 6.52 12.49
N ASP A 129 7.71 7.49 11.59
CA ASP A 129 8.31 8.82 11.67
C ASP A 129 7.77 9.60 12.91
N PRO A 130 8.59 10.42 13.60
CA PRO A 130 8.11 11.20 14.74
C PRO A 130 6.93 12.14 14.44
N ASN A 131 6.72 12.53 13.19
CA ASN A 131 5.61 13.38 12.77
C ASN A 131 4.40 12.60 12.26
N ASP A 132 4.47 11.27 12.26
CA ASP A 132 3.40 10.41 11.77
C ASP A 132 2.20 10.42 12.74
N PRO A 133 0.97 10.59 12.25
CA PRO A 133 -0.24 10.48 13.05
C PRO A 133 -0.38 9.15 13.82
N GLY A 134 0.20 8.05 13.31
CA GLY A 134 0.19 6.74 13.97
C GLY A 134 0.98 6.70 15.27
N GLN A 135 1.97 7.58 15.43
CA GLN A 135 2.88 7.56 16.57
C GLN A 135 2.17 7.82 17.91
N GLN A 136 1.12 8.64 17.91
CA GLN A 136 0.34 8.91 19.11
C GLN A 136 -0.37 7.64 19.63
N TRP A 137 -0.87 6.80 18.72
CA TRP A 137 -1.59 5.57 19.06
C TRP A 137 -0.62 4.51 19.56
N ILE A 138 0.54 4.38 18.93
CA ILE A 138 1.62 3.50 19.39
C ILE A 138 2.05 3.86 20.82
N GLN A 139 2.18 5.15 21.14
CA GLN A 139 2.53 5.61 22.49
C GLN A 139 1.45 5.31 23.53
N GLN A 140 0.17 5.52 23.19
CA GLN A 140 -0.95 5.23 24.06
C GLN A 140 -1.04 3.72 24.34
N LEU A 141 -1.00 2.89 23.31
CA LEU A 141 -1.01 1.43 23.43
C LEU A 141 0.17 0.90 24.26
N ASN A 142 1.39 1.41 24.05
CA ASN A 142 2.56 1.04 24.84
C ASN A 142 2.42 1.41 26.33
N THR A 143 1.69 2.47 26.65
CA THR A 143 1.42 2.90 28.03
C THR A 143 0.31 2.05 28.67
N GLN A 144 -0.71 1.69 27.90
CA GLN A 144 -1.91 1.00 28.38
C GLN A 144 -1.70 -0.51 28.53
N LEU A 145 -0.92 -1.13 27.65
CA LEU A 145 -0.73 -2.59 27.62
C LEU A 145 -0.20 -3.17 28.96
N PRO A 146 0.82 -2.59 29.62
CA PRO A 146 1.27 -3.07 30.93
C PRO A 146 0.21 -2.89 32.03
N VAL A 147 -0.60 -1.83 31.96
CA VAL A 147 -1.69 -1.58 32.92
C VAL A 147 -2.78 -2.63 32.78
N TYR A 148 -3.19 -2.92 31.54
CA TYR A 148 -4.12 -3.99 31.22
C TYR A 148 -3.62 -5.34 31.74
N ALA A 149 -2.36 -5.70 31.44
CA ALA A 149 -1.80 -6.97 31.88
C ALA A 149 -1.79 -7.10 33.41
N GLY A 150 -1.44 -6.03 34.13
CA GLY A 150 -1.48 -6.02 35.60
C GLY A 150 -2.89 -6.17 36.19
N LEU A 151 -3.91 -5.61 35.54
CA LEU A 151 -5.31 -5.78 35.95
C LEU A 151 -5.79 -7.21 35.74
N VAL A 152 -5.46 -7.83 34.60
CA VAL A 152 -5.77 -9.24 34.33
C VAL A 152 -5.07 -10.16 35.32
N ASP A 153 -3.79 -9.92 35.63
CA ASP A 153 -3.06 -10.71 36.63
C ASP A 153 -3.67 -10.59 38.02
N THR A 154 -4.12 -9.39 38.41
CA THR A 154 -4.84 -9.16 39.67
C THR A 154 -6.17 -9.92 39.67
N ALA A 155 -6.93 -9.86 38.57
CA ALA A 155 -8.18 -10.59 38.42
C ALA A 155 -7.98 -12.11 38.57
N LYS A 156 -6.97 -12.68 37.91
CA LYS A 156 -6.62 -14.11 38.00
C LYS A 156 -6.16 -14.50 39.41
N ALA A 157 -5.42 -13.62 40.10
CA ALA A 157 -4.96 -13.88 41.47
C ALA A 157 -6.12 -13.90 42.48
N ASP A 158 -7.09 -13.00 42.32
CA ASP A 158 -8.30 -12.93 43.14
C ASP A 158 -9.24 -14.10 42.86
N ASP A 159 -9.41 -14.49 41.58
CA ASP A 159 -10.21 -15.66 41.17
C ASP A 159 -9.69 -16.96 41.79
N ARG A 160 -8.36 -17.17 41.79
CA ARG A 160 -7.73 -18.33 42.45
C ARG A 160 -7.95 -18.37 43.96
N GLN A 161 -8.23 -17.23 44.58
CA GLN A 161 -8.55 -17.12 46.01
C GLN A 161 -10.07 -17.19 46.28
N GLY A 162 -10.89 -17.28 45.24
CA GLY A 162 -12.35 -17.25 45.34
C GLY A 162 -12.90 -15.88 45.74
N LEU A 163 -12.13 -14.81 45.54
CA LEU A 163 -12.56 -13.45 45.87
C LEU A 163 -13.46 -12.91 44.75
N PRO A 164 -14.69 -12.42 45.06
CA PRO A 164 -15.62 -11.88 44.05
C PRO A 164 -15.06 -10.69 43.27
N LEU A 165 -14.00 -10.05 43.78
CA LEU A 165 -13.38 -8.88 43.18
C LEU A 165 -12.66 -9.20 41.85
N GLY A 166 -12.27 -10.46 41.61
CA GLY A 166 -11.59 -10.86 40.37
C GLY A 166 -12.41 -10.54 39.12
N GLY A 167 -13.72 -10.76 39.16
CA GLY A 167 -14.62 -10.48 38.03
C GLY A 167 -14.74 -8.98 37.75
N ALA A 168 -14.65 -8.14 38.79
CA ALA A 168 -14.67 -6.69 38.63
C ALA A 168 -13.37 -6.17 37.99
N TYR A 169 -12.21 -6.68 38.41
CA TYR A 169 -10.93 -6.32 37.78
C TYR A 169 -10.88 -6.76 36.32
N LEU A 170 -11.33 -7.98 36.00
CA LEU A 170 -11.37 -8.46 34.62
C LEU A 170 -12.33 -7.61 33.77
N SER A 171 -13.53 -7.33 34.28
CA SER A 171 -14.51 -6.50 33.55
C SER A 171 -13.98 -5.09 33.30
N TYR A 172 -13.25 -4.50 34.27
CA TYR A 172 -12.60 -3.21 34.10
C TYR A 172 -11.46 -3.26 33.08
N ALA A 173 -10.60 -4.27 33.14
CA ALA A 173 -9.51 -4.47 32.19
C ALA A 173 -10.05 -4.62 30.76
N SER A 174 -11.07 -5.45 30.57
CA SER A 174 -11.69 -5.67 29.27
C SER A 174 -12.44 -4.44 28.76
N SER A 175 -13.12 -3.69 29.64
CA SER A 175 -13.71 -2.41 29.28
C SER A 175 -12.66 -1.40 28.78
N GLN A 176 -11.47 -1.36 29.40
CA GLN A 176 -10.35 -0.57 28.93
C GLN A 176 -9.85 -1.07 27.57
N MET A 177 -9.71 -2.39 27.41
CA MET A 177 -9.27 -2.99 26.15
C MET A 177 -10.22 -2.63 25.01
N GLN A 178 -11.51 -2.94 25.15
CA GLN A 178 -12.50 -2.76 24.09
C GLN A 178 -12.83 -1.29 23.83
N GLY A 179 -12.97 -0.50 24.90
CA GLY A 179 -13.38 0.90 24.81
C GLY A 179 -12.27 1.87 24.43
N GLN A 180 -11.00 1.52 24.65
CA GLN A 180 -9.85 2.40 24.42
C GLN A 180 -8.81 1.73 23.53
N MET A 181 -8.15 0.67 24.00
CA MET A 181 -7.01 0.08 23.30
C MET A 181 -7.35 -0.44 21.90
N LEU A 182 -8.46 -1.17 21.72
CA LEU A 182 -8.88 -1.65 20.41
C LEU A 182 -9.27 -0.50 19.48
N THR A 183 -9.87 0.57 20.01
CA THR A 183 -10.18 1.77 19.22
C THR A 183 -8.90 2.47 18.76
N GLU A 184 -7.89 2.58 19.63
CA GLU A 184 -6.58 3.14 19.29
C GLU A 184 -5.83 2.27 18.27
N ALA A 185 -5.86 0.96 18.44
CA ALA A 185 -5.28 0.00 17.48
C ALA A 185 -5.99 0.08 16.11
N GLN A 186 -7.31 0.23 16.09
CA GLN A 186 -8.06 0.46 14.86
C GLN A 186 -7.66 1.79 14.19
N ASN A 187 -7.49 2.85 14.97
CA ASN A 187 -7.04 4.15 14.43
C ASN A 187 -5.62 4.08 13.86
N LEU A 188 -4.72 3.33 14.52
CA LEU A 188 -3.39 3.03 13.98
C LEU A 188 -3.50 2.27 12.65
N TYR A 189 -4.29 1.20 12.61
CA TYR A 189 -4.52 0.40 11.41
C TYR A 189 -5.07 1.24 10.25
N ASN A 190 -6.07 2.08 10.52
CA ASN A 190 -6.65 2.98 9.52
C ASN A 190 -5.64 4.00 8.98
N ALA A 191 -4.77 4.53 9.85
CA ALA A 191 -3.73 5.49 9.45
C ALA A 191 -2.69 4.83 8.53
N GLU A 192 -2.18 3.65 8.89
CA GLU A 192 -1.19 2.92 8.08
C GLU A 192 -1.80 2.42 6.76
N THR A 193 -3.07 1.99 6.78
CA THR A 193 -3.80 1.60 5.57
C THR A 193 -3.99 2.78 4.62
N ALA A 194 -4.35 3.97 5.14
CA ALA A 194 -4.49 5.18 4.32
C ALA A 194 -3.15 5.60 3.69
N ARG A 195 -2.05 5.45 4.43
CA ARG A 195 -0.70 5.70 3.92
C ARG A 195 -0.32 4.73 2.81
N LEU A 196 -0.59 3.44 2.98
CA LEU A 196 -0.38 2.43 1.95
C LEU A 196 -1.12 2.81 0.65
N HIS A 197 -2.39 3.21 0.75
CA HIS A 197 -3.16 3.64 -0.42
C HIS A 197 -2.56 4.88 -1.11
N ALA A 198 -2.11 5.87 -0.34
CA ALA A 198 -1.48 7.07 -0.89
C ALA A 198 -0.18 6.76 -1.67
N ASP A 199 0.68 5.89 -1.12
CA ASP A 199 1.92 5.47 -1.79
C ASP A 199 1.62 4.72 -3.10
N TYR A 200 0.54 3.93 -3.13
CA TYR A 200 0.09 3.20 -4.32
C TYR A 200 -0.49 4.10 -5.39
N ASP A 201 -1.32 5.08 -5.00
CA ASP A 201 -1.89 6.05 -5.95
C ASP A 201 -0.80 6.87 -6.65
N ASP A 202 0.22 7.29 -5.91
CA ASP A 202 1.39 7.96 -6.46
C ASP A 202 2.19 7.06 -7.41
N ALA A 203 2.40 5.78 -7.04
CA ALA A 203 3.12 4.80 -7.85
C ALA A 203 2.38 4.44 -9.16
N ARG A 204 1.04 4.43 -9.16
CA ARG A 204 0.19 4.12 -10.33
C ARG A 204 0.12 5.23 -11.38
N SER A 205 0.38 6.47 -10.99
CA SER A 205 0.19 7.64 -11.85
C SER A 205 1.01 7.57 -13.15
N LEU A 206 0.41 7.82 -14.32
CA LEU A 206 1.15 7.80 -15.60
C LEU A 206 2.17 8.95 -15.70
N PRO A 207 3.37 8.73 -16.28
CA PRO A 207 4.39 9.76 -16.47
C PRO A 207 4.06 10.69 -17.65
N TRP A 208 2.96 11.44 -17.52
CA TRP A 208 2.41 12.29 -18.58
C TRP A 208 3.41 13.28 -19.15
N ALA A 209 4.27 13.86 -18.31
CA ALA A 209 5.27 14.82 -18.76
C ALA A 209 6.36 14.15 -19.62
N ALA A 210 6.78 12.92 -19.28
CA ALA A 210 7.76 12.19 -20.08
C ALA A 210 7.15 11.73 -21.42
N LEU A 211 5.93 11.16 -21.38
CA LEU A 211 5.20 10.76 -22.58
C LEU A 211 4.96 11.94 -23.53
N GLY A 212 4.49 13.07 -23.00
CA GLY A 212 4.25 14.29 -23.77
C GLY A 212 5.54 14.82 -24.42
N LEU A 213 6.64 14.90 -23.67
CA LEU A 213 7.92 15.35 -24.21
C LEU A 213 8.46 14.39 -25.27
N GLY A 214 8.32 13.08 -25.09
CA GLY A 214 8.74 12.09 -26.08
C GLY A 214 7.96 12.20 -27.40
N VAL A 215 6.65 12.44 -27.34
CA VAL A 215 5.83 12.72 -28.54
C VAL A 215 6.34 13.98 -29.26
N VAL A 216 6.63 15.05 -28.52
CA VAL A 216 7.19 16.29 -29.09
C VAL A 216 8.53 16.02 -29.79
N VAL A 217 9.43 15.25 -29.16
CA VAL A 217 10.72 14.87 -29.75
C VAL A 217 10.53 14.11 -31.07
N LEU A 218 9.63 13.12 -31.11
CA LEU A 218 9.32 12.36 -32.32
C LEU A 218 8.77 13.24 -33.44
N VAL A 219 7.82 14.12 -33.12
CA VAL A 219 7.24 15.05 -34.11
C VAL A 219 8.33 15.95 -34.70
N LEU A 220 9.24 16.47 -33.88
CA LEU A 220 10.33 17.33 -34.33
C LEU A 220 11.37 16.57 -35.18
N LEU A 221 11.69 15.32 -34.83
CA LEU A 221 12.57 14.45 -35.62
C LEU A 221 11.97 14.16 -37.01
N VAL A 222 10.69 13.77 -37.07
CA VAL A 222 9.98 13.51 -38.33
C VAL A 222 9.86 14.78 -39.17
N ARG A 223 9.51 15.92 -38.55
CA ARG A 223 9.48 17.23 -39.23
C ARG A 223 10.83 17.59 -39.83
N ALA A 224 11.93 17.37 -39.10
CA ALA A 224 13.28 17.61 -39.60
C ALA A 224 13.61 16.73 -40.81
N GLN A 225 13.24 15.44 -40.79
CA GLN A 225 13.42 14.52 -41.92
C GLN A 225 12.61 14.96 -43.15
N VAL A 226 11.33 15.33 -42.98
CA VAL A 226 10.46 15.78 -44.08
C VAL A 226 10.98 17.08 -44.70
N LEU A 227 11.43 18.04 -43.89
CA LEU A 227 12.00 19.30 -44.38
C LEU A 227 13.30 19.06 -45.16
N LEU A 228 14.15 18.15 -44.71
CA LEU A 228 15.37 17.76 -45.43
C LEU A 228 15.03 17.06 -46.74
N TYR A 229 14.08 16.14 -46.74
CA TYR A 229 13.63 15.42 -47.94
C TYR A 229 13.09 16.40 -49.00
N ARG A 230 12.14 17.28 -48.61
CA ARG A 230 11.53 18.26 -49.53
C ARG A 230 12.52 19.28 -50.09
N ARG A 231 13.56 19.66 -49.33
CA ARG A 231 14.56 20.64 -49.79
C ARG A 231 15.70 20.04 -50.58
N SER A 232 16.03 18.77 -50.39
CA SER A 232 17.24 18.16 -50.97
C SER A 232 17.00 16.97 -51.91
N ASN A 233 15.76 16.49 -52.09
CA ASN A 233 15.37 15.42 -53.03
C ASN A 233 16.27 14.16 -53.00
N ARG A 234 16.97 13.90 -51.89
CA ARG A 234 17.90 12.77 -51.71
C ARG A 234 17.58 11.97 -50.45
N VAL A 235 17.96 10.69 -50.53
CA VAL A 235 17.68 9.56 -49.63
C VAL A 235 17.89 9.85 -48.14
N PHE A 236 17.11 9.15 -47.30
CA PHE A 236 17.03 9.28 -45.84
C PHE A 236 18.39 9.39 -45.13
N ASN A 237 18.50 10.31 -44.16
CA ASN A 237 19.68 10.42 -43.31
C ASN A 237 19.67 9.30 -42.26
N ILE A 238 20.55 8.31 -42.43
CA ILE A 238 20.66 7.13 -41.57
C ILE A 238 20.77 7.50 -40.08
N GLY A 239 21.50 8.57 -39.72
CA GLY A 239 21.64 9.00 -38.33
C GLY A 239 20.35 9.56 -37.72
N LEU A 240 19.56 10.30 -38.49
CA LEU A 240 18.23 10.78 -38.06
C LEU A 240 17.22 9.63 -38.00
N VAL A 241 17.30 8.66 -38.90
CA VAL A 241 16.46 7.46 -38.87
C VAL A 241 16.77 6.64 -37.62
N LEU A 242 18.05 6.41 -37.32
CA LEU A 242 18.48 5.72 -36.10
C LEU A 242 18.01 6.47 -34.85
N GLY A 243 18.16 7.80 -34.81
CA GLY A 243 17.68 8.59 -33.67
C GLY A 243 16.16 8.55 -33.51
N THR A 244 15.40 8.53 -34.60
CA THR A 244 13.94 8.37 -34.57
C THR A 244 13.56 6.97 -34.11
N ALA A 245 14.24 5.94 -34.59
CA ALA A 245 14.02 4.56 -34.15
C ALA A 245 14.29 4.41 -32.64
N CYS A 246 15.40 4.93 -32.14
CA CYS A 246 15.73 4.92 -30.71
C CYS A 246 14.67 5.67 -29.87
N ALA A 247 14.26 6.86 -30.31
CA ALA A 247 13.22 7.64 -29.62
C ALA A 247 11.85 6.93 -29.63
N THR A 248 11.49 6.29 -30.74
CA THR A 248 10.23 5.52 -30.85
C THR A 248 10.28 4.29 -29.95
N VAL A 249 11.38 3.53 -29.96
CA VAL A 249 11.56 2.38 -29.08
C VAL A 249 11.50 2.81 -27.62
N ALA A 250 12.17 3.91 -27.25
CA ALA A 250 12.15 4.42 -25.88
C ALA A 250 10.73 4.83 -25.43
N LEU A 251 9.98 5.51 -26.31
CA LEU A 251 8.61 5.94 -26.00
C LEU A 251 7.63 4.76 -25.93
N LEU A 252 7.73 3.80 -26.86
CA LEU A 252 6.89 2.59 -26.84
C LEU A 252 7.22 1.71 -25.65
N TRP A 253 8.50 1.55 -25.31
CA TRP A 253 8.92 0.81 -24.13
C TRP A 253 8.43 1.51 -22.86
N LEU A 254 8.60 2.84 -22.74
CA LEU A 254 8.06 3.60 -21.61
C LEU A 254 6.55 3.40 -21.47
N ALA A 255 5.78 3.54 -22.55
CA ALA A 255 4.35 3.35 -22.52
C ALA A 255 3.97 1.91 -22.14
N ALA A 256 4.56 0.90 -22.77
CA ALA A 256 4.25 -0.51 -22.50
C ALA A 256 4.66 -0.93 -21.08
N GLY A 257 5.88 -0.59 -20.65
CA GLY A 257 6.38 -0.94 -19.32
C GLY A 257 5.59 -0.27 -18.20
N GLN A 258 5.15 0.99 -18.40
CA GLN A 258 4.29 1.68 -17.45
C GLN A 258 2.88 1.11 -17.44
N SER A 259 2.28 0.80 -18.60
CA SER A 259 0.96 0.16 -18.64
C SER A 259 0.96 -1.20 -17.93
N VAL A 260 2.01 -2.01 -18.12
CA VAL A 260 2.17 -3.30 -17.42
C VAL A 260 2.38 -3.10 -15.92
N ALA A 261 3.21 -2.13 -15.52
CA ALA A 261 3.40 -1.82 -14.10
C ALA A 261 2.09 -1.35 -13.44
N SER A 262 1.39 -0.39 -14.06
CA SER A 262 0.11 0.11 -13.58
C SER A 262 -0.95 -0.99 -13.49
N SER A 263 -0.98 -1.96 -14.43
CA SER A 263 -1.92 -3.08 -14.33
C SER A 263 -1.58 -3.99 -13.15
N TYR A 264 -0.32 -4.37 -12.96
CA TYR A 264 0.10 -5.20 -11.82
C TYR A 264 -0.13 -4.50 -10.47
N LEU A 265 0.13 -3.18 -10.37
CA LEU A 265 -0.19 -2.41 -9.17
C LEU A 265 -1.70 -2.24 -8.95
N SER A 266 -2.51 -2.22 -10.03
CA SER A 266 -3.98 -2.23 -9.93
C SER A 266 -4.47 -3.58 -9.41
N ASP A 267 -3.93 -4.65 -9.95
CA ASP A 267 -4.27 -6.01 -9.56
C ASP A 267 -3.82 -6.30 -8.13
N SER A 268 -2.63 -5.87 -7.70
CA SER A 268 -2.14 -6.09 -6.32
C SER A 268 -3.06 -5.52 -5.25
N ASP A 269 -3.70 -4.40 -5.53
CA ASP A 269 -4.66 -3.77 -4.63
C ASP A 269 -6.03 -4.44 -4.68
N THR A 270 -6.57 -4.65 -5.89
CA THR A 270 -7.92 -5.22 -6.07
C THR A 270 -8.00 -6.71 -5.75
N GLN A 271 -6.89 -7.45 -5.92
CA GLN A 271 -6.77 -8.90 -5.69
C GLN A 271 -5.80 -9.21 -4.52
N GLY A 272 -5.56 -8.24 -3.63
CA GLY A 272 -4.63 -8.43 -2.52
C GLY A 272 -4.90 -7.48 -1.37
N ALA A 273 -4.51 -6.21 -1.48
CA ALA A 273 -4.63 -5.26 -0.37
C ALA A 273 -6.07 -5.03 0.10
N ALA A 274 -7.00 -4.79 -0.84
CA ALA A 274 -8.40 -4.50 -0.51
C ALA A 274 -9.13 -5.72 0.07
N PRO A 275 -9.03 -6.94 -0.50
CA PRO A 275 -9.56 -8.15 0.14
C PRO A 275 -8.92 -8.41 1.51
N LEU A 276 -7.61 -8.24 1.65
CA LEU A 276 -6.89 -8.39 2.92
C LEU A 276 -7.43 -7.44 3.99
N GLN A 277 -7.73 -6.19 3.65
CA GLN A 277 -8.33 -5.25 4.57
C GLN A 277 -9.69 -5.75 5.09
N VAL A 278 -10.55 -6.25 4.20
CA VAL A 278 -11.86 -6.78 4.60
C VAL A 278 -11.72 -8.06 5.45
N LEU A 279 -10.74 -8.90 5.16
CA LEU A 279 -10.43 -10.10 5.97
C LEU A 279 -9.93 -9.72 7.37
N ASN A 280 -9.09 -8.69 7.46
CA ASN A 280 -8.63 -8.16 8.75
C ASN A 280 -9.82 -7.65 9.57
N GLU A 281 -10.69 -6.83 8.96
CA GLU A 281 -11.91 -6.33 9.60
C GLU A 281 -12.86 -7.46 10.02
N ALA A 282 -13.00 -8.53 9.23
CA ALA A 282 -13.76 -9.71 9.62
C ALA A 282 -13.17 -10.39 10.87
N GLY A 283 -11.84 -10.56 10.93
CA GLY A 283 -11.17 -11.11 12.11
C GLY A 283 -11.36 -10.24 13.36
N ILE A 284 -11.29 -8.92 13.18
CA ILE A 284 -11.54 -7.93 14.24
C ILE A 284 -12.95 -8.08 14.82
N GLU A 285 -13.98 -8.11 13.96
CA GLU A 285 -15.37 -8.26 14.42
C GLU A 285 -15.63 -9.64 15.04
N ALA A 286 -14.99 -10.70 14.54
CA ALA A 286 -15.06 -12.02 15.16
C ALA A 286 -14.49 -12.01 16.59
N LEU A 287 -13.36 -11.36 16.82
CA LEU A 287 -12.76 -11.24 18.15
C LEU A 287 -13.64 -10.41 19.10
N LYS A 288 -14.28 -9.33 18.62
CA LYS A 288 -15.25 -8.56 19.42
C LYS A 288 -16.47 -9.40 19.82
N CYS A 289 -17.03 -10.17 18.89
CA CYS A 289 -18.12 -11.12 19.17
C CYS A 289 -17.70 -12.12 20.26
N ARG A 290 -16.51 -12.71 20.13
CA ARG A 290 -15.99 -13.68 21.11
C ARG A 290 -15.77 -13.03 22.49
N GLY A 291 -15.28 -11.80 22.53
CA GLY A 291 -15.10 -11.04 23.75
C GLY A 291 -16.42 -10.78 24.46
N ALA A 292 -17.41 -10.29 23.71
CA ALA A 292 -18.77 -10.04 24.22
C ALA A 292 -19.42 -11.30 24.80
N GLU A 293 -19.34 -12.43 24.11
CA GLU A 293 -19.89 -13.71 24.56
C GLU A 293 -19.27 -14.17 25.89
N ASN A 294 -17.94 -14.16 25.98
CA ASN A 294 -17.23 -14.55 27.20
C ASN A 294 -17.54 -13.62 28.38
N LEU A 295 -17.56 -12.31 28.15
CA LEU A 295 -17.81 -11.33 29.21
C LEU A 295 -19.26 -11.34 29.67
N ASN A 296 -20.21 -11.71 28.81
CA ASN A 296 -21.59 -11.91 29.24
C ASN A 296 -21.69 -13.01 30.32
N LEU A 297 -20.96 -14.12 30.11
CA LEU A 297 -20.87 -15.18 31.12
C LEU A 297 -20.14 -14.74 32.39
N VAL A 298 -19.07 -13.96 32.27
CA VAL A 298 -18.36 -13.38 33.44
C VAL A 298 -19.28 -12.46 34.24
N ALA A 299 -20.08 -11.65 33.55
CA ALA A 299 -20.99 -10.69 34.16
C ALA A 299 -22.20 -11.34 34.84
N ARG A 300 -22.54 -12.60 34.51
CA ARG A 300 -23.63 -13.38 35.11
C ARG A 300 -24.96 -12.60 35.19
N GLY A 301 -25.31 -11.89 34.11
CA GLY A 301 -26.55 -11.12 34.01
C GLY A 301 -26.55 -9.78 34.77
N SER A 302 -25.40 -9.29 35.24
CA SER A 302 -25.30 -7.96 35.87
C SER A 302 -25.45 -6.78 34.91
N THR A 303 -25.36 -7.02 33.60
CA THR A 303 -25.51 -6.03 32.52
C THR A 303 -25.96 -6.72 31.23
N THR A 304 -26.64 -5.99 30.34
CA THR A 304 -26.99 -6.43 28.97
C THR A 304 -26.03 -5.89 27.91
N SER A 305 -25.06 -5.06 28.30
CA SER A 305 -24.14 -4.38 27.36
C SER A 305 -23.37 -5.33 26.43
N TYR A 306 -23.06 -6.53 26.91
CA TYR A 306 -22.35 -7.53 26.11
C TYR A 306 -23.27 -8.24 25.12
N GLU A 307 -24.56 -8.37 25.44
CA GLU A 307 -25.58 -8.88 24.51
C GLU A 307 -25.80 -7.87 23.37
N ASP A 308 -25.91 -6.58 23.71
CA ASP A 308 -26.01 -5.49 22.72
C ASP A 308 -24.77 -5.43 21.81
N ALA A 309 -23.58 -5.63 22.37
CA ALA A 309 -22.33 -5.69 21.61
C ALA A 309 -22.30 -6.89 20.65
N TRP A 310 -22.70 -8.07 21.12
CA TRP A 310 -22.83 -9.25 20.27
C TRP A 310 -23.79 -9.01 19.10
N GLU A 311 -24.99 -8.50 19.36
CA GLU A 311 -25.99 -8.27 18.30
C GLU A 311 -25.47 -7.30 17.24
N LYS A 312 -24.79 -6.24 17.67
CA LYS A 312 -24.18 -5.26 16.78
C LYS A 312 -23.05 -5.86 15.95
N ASP A 313 -22.05 -6.47 16.60
CA ASP A 313 -20.80 -6.87 15.93
C ASP A 313 -21.03 -8.13 15.06
N SER A 314 -21.92 -9.04 15.48
CA SER A 314 -22.31 -10.20 14.66
C SER A 314 -23.00 -9.80 13.36
N ALA A 315 -23.84 -8.77 13.38
CA ALA A 315 -24.48 -8.23 12.18
C ALA A 315 -23.49 -7.61 11.20
N VAL A 316 -22.41 -7.01 11.71
CA VAL A 316 -21.31 -6.43 10.90
C VAL A 316 -20.41 -7.52 10.32
N LEU A 317 -20.08 -8.55 11.11
CA LEU A 317 -19.28 -9.68 10.66
C LEU A 317 -19.95 -10.45 9.52
N GLY A 318 -21.22 -10.79 9.69
CA GLY A 318 -22.01 -11.47 8.68
C GLY A 318 -23.44 -11.72 9.14
N ASN A 319 -24.42 -11.16 8.43
CA ASN A 319 -25.82 -11.36 8.79
C ASN A 319 -26.24 -12.85 8.68
N PRO A 320 -27.28 -13.29 9.41
CA PRO A 320 -27.77 -14.68 9.35
C PRO A 320 -28.19 -15.13 7.95
N GLY A 321 -28.52 -14.18 7.07
CA GLY A 321 -28.85 -14.43 5.67
C GLY A 321 -27.64 -14.65 4.75
N GLY A 322 -26.40 -14.48 5.24
CA GLY A 322 -25.16 -14.66 4.48
C GLY A 322 -25.01 -13.70 3.28
N THR A 323 -25.66 -12.54 3.31
CA THR A 323 -25.79 -11.59 2.20
C THR A 323 -25.07 -10.26 2.45
N SER A 324 -24.83 -9.89 3.71
CA SER A 324 -24.15 -8.65 4.09
C SER A 324 -23.17 -8.87 5.24
N GLY A 325 -22.21 -7.95 5.38
CA GLY A 325 -21.15 -8.00 6.39
C GLY A 325 -19.78 -8.27 5.77
N TYR A 326 -18.74 -8.32 6.60
CA TYR A 326 -17.37 -8.49 6.12
C TYR A 326 -17.13 -9.86 5.47
N LEU A 327 -17.67 -10.96 6.02
CA LEU A 327 -17.48 -12.30 5.44
C LEU A 327 -18.08 -12.43 4.02
N PRO A 328 -19.36 -12.06 3.76
CA PRO A 328 -19.88 -12.04 2.39
C PRO A 328 -19.15 -11.08 1.46
N THR A 329 -18.70 -9.91 1.97
CA THR A 329 -17.94 -8.92 1.18
C THR A 329 -16.61 -9.49 0.73
N ALA A 330 -15.81 -10.07 1.64
CA ALA A 330 -14.54 -10.71 1.33
C ALA A 330 -14.72 -11.82 0.28
N ARG A 331 -15.79 -12.63 0.42
CA ARG A 331 -16.11 -13.68 -0.57
C ARG A 331 -16.48 -13.12 -1.93
N GLY A 332 -17.16 -11.97 -1.98
CA GLY A 332 -17.46 -11.29 -3.24
C GLY A 332 -16.22 -10.74 -3.94
N MET A 333 -15.30 -10.14 -3.18
CA MET A 333 -14.07 -9.55 -3.70
C MET A 333 -13.10 -10.62 -4.24
N THR A 334 -13.09 -11.81 -3.63
CA THR A 334 -12.21 -12.93 -3.98
C THR A 334 -12.86 -13.96 -4.89
N ALA A 335 -13.95 -13.62 -5.59
CA ALA A 335 -14.74 -14.59 -6.38
C ALA A 335 -13.94 -15.32 -7.48
N GLY A 336 -12.85 -14.71 -7.97
CA GLY A 336 -11.94 -15.30 -8.95
C GLY A 336 -10.84 -16.19 -8.36
N ASP A 337 -10.72 -16.26 -7.03
CA ASP A 337 -9.65 -16.96 -6.34
C ASP A 337 -10.17 -18.20 -5.61
N ALA A 338 -9.83 -19.37 -6.13
CA ALA A 338 -10.28 -20.64 -5.56
C ALA A 338 -9.77 -20.90 -4.13
N VAL A 339 -8.56 -20.43 -3.77
CA VAL A 339 -7.97 -20.66 -2.44
C VAL A 339 -8.71 -19.83 -1.41
N SER A 340 -8.88 -18.53 -1.68
CA SER A 340 -9.65 -17.64 -0.81
C SER A 340 -11.12 -18.01 -0.73
N GLN A 341 -11.74 -18.45 -1.84
CA GLN A 341 -13.13 -18.96 -1.83
C GLN A 341 -13.29 -20.19 -0.94
N GLN A 342 -12.34 -21.12 -0.96
CA GLN A 342 -12.38 -22.31 -0.12
C GLN A 342 -12.32 -21.93 1.36
N ALA A 343 -11.35 -21.09 1.74
CA ALA A 343 -11.19 -20.61 3.11
C ALA A 343 -12.42 -19.84 3.59
N LEU A 344 -12.94 -18.91 2.78
CA LEU A 344 -14.12 -18.11 3.14
C LEU A 344 -15.41 -18.93 3.20
N THR A 345 -15.51 -20.02 2.45
CA THR A 345 -16.64 -20.96 2.57
C THR A 345 -16.59 -21.71 3.90
N ALA A 346 -15.41 -22.15 4.33
CA ALA A 346 -15.21 -22.76 5.64
C ALA A 346 -15.52 -21.74 6.77
N ALA A 347 -14.96 -20.52 6.67
CA ALA A 347 -15.24 -19.42 7.59
C ALA A 347 -16.74 -19.15 7.76
N LEU A 348 -17.49 -19.02 6.66
CA LEU A 348 -18.95 -18.82 6.72
C LEU A 348 -19.70 -19.99 7.36
N SER A 349 -19.26 -21.22 7.12
CA SER A 349 -19.85 -22.41 7.74
C SER A 349 -19.62 -22.42 9.25
N ASP A 350 -18.39 -22.11 9.68
CA ASP A 350 -18.02 -22.02 11.08
C ASP A 350 -18.73 -20.85 11.78
N TRP A 351 -18.89 -19.71 11.10
CA TRP A 351 -19.66 -18.57 11.59
C TRP A 351 -21.13 -18.89 11.82
N HIS A 352 -21.81 -19.56 10.88
CA HIS A 352 -23.21 -19.97 11.07
C HIS A 352 -23.35 -21.01 12.19
N THR A 353 -22.39 -21.94 12.28
CA THR A 353 -22.36 -22.93 13.35
C THR A 353 -22.19 -22.24 14.71
N TRP A 354 -21.30 -21.25 14.79
CA TRP A 354 -21.11 -20.45 15.98
C TRP A 354 -22.38 -19.70 16.36
N GLN A 355 -23.01 -18.94 15.46
CA GLN A 355 -24.28 -18.23 15.75
C GLN A 355 -25.35 -19.17 16.33
N SER A 356 -25.58 -20.33 15.69
CA SER A 356 -26.57 -21.29 16.17
C SER A 356 -26.26 -21.83 17.57
N ARG A 357 -24.97 -22.02 17.88
CA ARG A 357 -24.53 -22.47 19.21
C ARG A 357 -24.61 -21.35 20.24
N HIS A 358 -24.27 -20.13 19.85
CA HIS A 358 -24.43 -18.94 20.67
C HIS A 358 -25.88 -18.80 21.13
N ASP A 359 -26.85 -18.87 20.21
CA ASP A 359 -28.27 -18.78 20.54
C ASP A 359 -28.71 -19.87 21.54
N THR A 360 -28.15 -21.08 21.39
CA THR A 360 -28.43 -22.20 22.30
C THR A 360 -27.85 -21.94 23.70
N ALA A 361 -26.58 -21.53 23.78
CA ALA A 361 -25.91 -21.21 25.04
C ALA A 361 -26.56 -20.00 25.74
N TYR A 362 -26.95 -18.99 24.96
CA TYR A 362 -27.69 -17.83 25.42
C TYR A 362 -29.04 -18.22 26.03
N ALA A 363 -29.85 -19.03 25.33
CA ALA A 363 -31.13 -19.52 25.84
C ALA A 363 -30.97 -20.34 27.14
N ALA A 364 -29.92 -21.18 27.23
CA ALA A 364 -29.61 -21.91 28.45
C ALA A 364 -29.26 -20.96 29.61
N ASN A 365 -28.44 -19.94 29.36
CA ASN A 365 -28.07 -18.93 30.35
C ASN A 365 -29.31 -18.17 30.86
N GLN A 366 -30.20 -17.74 29.95
CA GLN A 366 -31.44 -17.04 30.30
C GLN A 366 -32.44 -17.93 31.06
N ALA A 367 -32.40 -19.24 30.84
CA ALA A 367 -33.18 -20.22 31.62
C ALA A 367 -32.57 -20.53 33.00
N GLY A 368 -31.42 -19.95 33.34
CA GLY A 368 -30.69 -20.19 34.59
C GLY A 368 -29.77 -21.41 34.55
N ASP A 369 -29.63 -22.09 33.42
CA ASP A 369 -28.68 -23.20 33.23
C ASP A 369 -27.29 -22.68 32.81
N TYR A 370 -26.65 -22.00 33.74
CA TYR A 370 -25.32 -21.42 33.55
C TYR A 370 -24.26 -22.47 33.22
N GLN A 371 -24.36 -23.68 33.77
CA GLN A 371 -23.35 -24.71 33.54
C GLN A 371 -23.38 -25.24 32.10
N THR A 372 -24.57 -25.42 31.53
CA THR A 372 -24.71 -25.79 30.11
C THR A 372 -24.19 -24.66 29.22
N ALA A 373 -24.58 -23.40 29.47
CA ALA A 373 -24.09 -22.25 28.72
C ALA A 373 -22.56 -22.14 28.77
N LEU A 374 -21.96 -22.33 29.94
CA LEU A 374 -20.51 -22.34 30.13
C LEU A 374 -19.82 -23.46 29.35
N ASN A 375 -20.34 -24.70 29.45
CA ASN A 375 -19.77 -25.86 28.76
C ASN A 375 -19.86 -25.72 27.24
N ASP A 376 -20.95 -25.16 26.71
CA ASP A 376 -21.09 -24.93 25.26
C ASP A 376 -20.14 -23.83 24.77
N THR A 377 -19.88 -22.82 25.60
CA THR A 377 -19.08 -21.64 25.25
C THR A 377 -17.56 -21.86 25.35
N ILE A 378 -17.10 -22.44 26.46
CA ILE A 378 -15.66 -22.62 26.76
C ILE A 378 -15.23 -24.09 26.92
N GLY A 379 -16.14 -25.05 26.70
CA GLY A 379 -15.83 -26.47 26.81
C GLY A 379 -14.90 -26.98 25.71
N THR A 380 -14.45 -28.22 25.88
CA THR A 380 -13.58 -28.92 24.94
C THR A 380 -14.38 -29.84 24.03
N GLY A 381 -14.01 -29.88 22.74
CA GLY A 381 -14.62 -30.77 21.75
C GLY A 381 -14.98 -30.07 20.45
N SER A 382 -15.17 -30.84 19.37
CA SER A 382 -15.48 -30.30 18.03
C SER A 382 -16.88 -29.70 17.91
N THR A 383 -17.72 -29.84 18.94
CA THR A 383 -19.09 -29.34 18.98
C THR A 383 -19.25 -28.13 19.89
N THR A 384 -18.17 -27.49 20.34
CA THR A 384 -18.27 -26.29 21.19
C THR A 384 -18.22 -25.03 20.34
N ILE A 385 -18.68 -23.92 20.92
CA ILE A 385 -18.54 -22.60 20.30
C ILE A 385 -17.07 -22.30 20.03
N ASN A 386 -16.19 -22.62 20.98
CA ASN A 386 -14.75 -22.41 20.84
C ASN A 386 -14.18 -23.10 19.59
N ALA A 387 -14.63 -24.31 19.26
CA ALA A 387 -14.18 -25.00 18.05
C ALA A 387 -14.60 -24.29 16.76
N SER A 388 -15.83 -23.76 16.70
CA SER A 388 -16.30 -22.98 15.57
C SER A 388 -15.58 -21.64 15.44
N PHE A 389 -15.32 -20.95 16.57
CA PHE A 389 -14.52 -19.72 16.57
C PHE A 389 -13.10 -19.97 16.04
N THR A 390 -12.39 -20.97 16.56
CA THR A 390 -11.04 -21.31 16.09
C THR A 390 -11.01 -21.73 14.62
N GLY A 391 -12.04 -22.44 14.13
CA GLY A 391 -12.17 -22.80 12.72
C GLY A 391 -12.35 -21.58 11.80
N LEU A 392 -13.20 -20.64 12.23
CA LEU A 392 -13.40 -19.35 11.57
C LEU A 392 -12.09 -18.54 11.50
N GLU A 393 -11.42 -18.38 12.63
CA GLU A 393 -10.15 -17.63 12.73
C GLU A 393 -9.07 -18.25 11.83
N SER A 394 -8.87 -19.57 11.92
CA SER A 394 -7.89 -20.27 11.08
C SER A 394 -8.18 -20.12 9.58
N SER A 395 -9.47 -20.08 9.20
CA SER A 395 -9.88 -19.86 7.82
C SER A 395 -9.63 -18.42 7.37
N LEU A 396 -9.92 -17.44 8.23
CA LEU A 396 -9.63 -16.03 7.96
C LEU A 396 -8.13 -15.77 7.83
N ASP A 397 -7.30 -16.34 8.71
CA ASP A 397 -5.85 -16.24 8.64
C ASP A 397 -5.28 -16.89 7.39
N SER A 398 -5.80 -18.06 7.00
CA SER A 398 -5.38 -18.72 5.76
C SER A 398 -5.72 -17.88 4.53
N ALA A 399 -6.90 -17.25 4.50
CA ALA A 399 -7.28 -16.34 3.42
C ALA A 399 -6.40 -15.08 3.43
N ALA A 400 -6.19 -14.46 4.59
CA ALA A 400 -5.38 -13.25 4.73
C ALA A 400 -3.93 -13.49 4.30
N ALA A 401 -3.32 -14.60 4.72
CA ALA A 401 -1.98 -14.99 4.30
C ALA A 401 -1.88 -15.20 2.77
N HIS A 402 -2.94 -15.72 2.15
CA HIS A 402 -3.00 -15.91 0.71
C HIS A 402 -3.06 -14.57 -0.04
N GLU A 403 -4.00 -13.70 0.33
CA GLU A 403 -4.15 -12.35 -0.26
C GLU A 403 -2.89 -11.50 -0.08
N GLN A 404 -2.25 -11.60 1.09
CA GLN A 404 -0.97 -10.95 1.39
C GLN A 404 0.17 -11.44 0.47
N ALA A 405 0.22 -12.75 0.17
CA ALA A 405 1.19 -13.31 -0.76
C ALA A 405 0.90 -12.90 -2.21
N GLN A 406 -0.38 -12.84 -2.62
CA GLN A 406 -0.78 -12.34 -3.93
C GLN A 406 -0.41 -10.88 -4.11
N PHE A 407 -0.73 -10.02 -3.13
CA PHE A 407 -0.32 -8.62 -3.11
C PHE A 407 1.19 -8.49 -3.34
N THR A 408 1.99 -9.19 -2.53
CA THR A 408 3.45 -9.09 -2.59
C THR A 408 3.97 -9.52 -3.96
N SER A 409 3.44 -10.62 -4.50
CA SER A 409 3.83 -11.13 -5.82
C SER A 409 3.48 -10.17 -6.96
N LEU A 410 2.27 -9.61 -6.96
CA LEU A 410 1.81 -8.69 -7.99
C LEU A 410 2.55 -7.35 -7.92
N ALA A 411 2.79 -6.84 -6.72
CA ALA A 411 3.54 -5.61 -6.52
C ALA A 411 5.01 -5.76 -6.98
N ASP A 412 5.65 -6.90 -6.67
CA ASP A 412 7.00 -7.21 -7.15
C ASP A 412 7.06 -7.36 -8.68
N GLN A 413 6.04 -7.95 -9.30
CA GLN A 413 5.95 -8.02 -10.77
C GLN A 413 5.82 -6.63 -11.40
N GLY A 414 4.99 -5.76 -10.83
CA GLY A 414 4.85 -4.37 -11.25
C GLY A 414 6.16 -3.58 -11.14
N ARG A 415 6.87 -3.74 -10.02
CA ARG A 415 8.22 -3.17 -9.82
C ARG A 415 9.19 -3.68 -10.88
N ASN A 416 9.27 -4.99 -11.07
CA ASN A 416 10.19 -5.63 -12.01
C ASN A 416 9.96 -5.17 -13.46
N ALA A 417 8.71 -4.91 -13.87
CA ALA A 417 8.38 -4.38 -15.19
C ALA A 417 9.04 -3.00 -15.49
N THR A 418 9.39 -2.23 -14.46
CA THR A 418 9.98 -0.90 -14.60
C THR A 418 11.49 -0.83 -14.38
N THR A 419 12.12 -1.86 -13.83
CA THR A 419 13.54 -1.87 -13.43
C THR A 419 14.50 -1.46 -14.56
N LEU A 420 14.27 -1.93 -15.78
CA LEU A 420 15.12 -1.64 -16.94
C LEU A 420 14.74 -0.35 -17.69
N LEU A 421 13.60 0.27 -17.35
CA LEU A 421 13.11 1.46 -18.05
C LEU A 421 14.07 2.65 -17.91
N ALA A 422 14.52 2.95 -16.70
CA ALA A 422 15.42 4.07 -16.45
C ALA A 422 16.78 3.92 -17.17
N PRO A 423 17.57 2.83 -16.96
CA PRO A 423 18.85 2.68 -17.66
C PRO A 423 18.67 2.51 -19.18
N GLY A 424 17.62 1.81 -19.63
CA GLY A 424 17.31 1.63 -21.05
C GLY A 424 16.94 2.93 -21.76
N ALA A 425 16.06 3.74 -21.17
CA ALA A 425 15.68 5.05 -21.71
C ALA A 425 16.87 6.01 -21.74
N GLY A 426 17.71 6.01 -20.71
CA GLY A 426 18.95 6.79 -20.69
C GLY A 426 19.88 6.43 -21.84
N LEU A 427 20.13 5.13 -22.05
CA LEU A 427 20.96 4.65 -23.17
C LEU A 427 20.36 5.02 -24.54
N LEU A 428 19.06 4.80 -24.73
CA LEU A 428 18.37 5.14 -25.98
C LEU A 428 18.36 6.65 -26.27
N ALA A 429 18.25 7.49 -25.24
CA ALA A 429 18.35 8.94 -25.37
C ALA A 429 19.75 9.39 -25.81
N VAL A 430 20.80 8.78 -25.25
CA VAL A 430 22.19 9.04 -25.67
C VAL A 430 22.41 8.59 -27.12
N LEU A 431 21.94 7.39 -27.49
CA LEU A 431 22.03 6.90 -28.87
C LEU A 431 21.27 7.81 -29.85
N ALA A 432 20.10 8.31 -29.47
CA ALA A 432 19.34 9.26 -30.28
C ALA A 432 20.07 10.59 -30.47
N ALA A 433 20.68 11.12 -29.40
CA ALA A 433 21.48 12.34 -29.47
C ALA A 433 22.72 12.16 -30.36
N VAL A 434 23.45 11.05 -30.21
CA VAL A 434 24.62 10.71 -31.05
C VAL A 434 24.20 10.55 -32.52
N GLY A 435 23.09 9.85 -32.79
CA GLY A 435 22.54 9.69 -34.14
C GLY A 435 22.20 11.02 -34.81
N ALA A 436 21.58 11.95 -34.06
CA ALA A 436 21.25 13.29 -34.55
C ALA A 436 22.51 14.10 -34.91
N VAL A 437 23.54 14.06 -34.07
CA VAL A 437 24.80 14.79 -34.30
C VAL A 437 25.62 14.16 -35.43
N ALA A 438 25.80 12.84 -35.42
CA ALA A 438 26.60 12.11 -36.42
C ALA A 438 25.97 12.18 -37.82
N GLY A 439 24.64 12.04 -37.92
CA GLY A 439 23.92 12.14 -39.19
C GLY A 439 24.07 13.50 -39.85
N ILE A 440 24.18 14.57 -39.07
CA ILE A 440 24.32 15.94 -39.61
C ILE A 440 25.79 16.25 -39.91
N ASN A 441 26.74 15.81 -39.07
CA ASN A 441 28.17 16.00 -39.33
C ASN A 441 28.65 15.30 -40.60
N ARG A 442 28.19 14.07 -40.88
CA ARG A 442 28.50 13.36 -42.13
C ARG A 442 28.04 14.14 -43.36
N ARG A 443 26.86 14.77 -43.31
CA ARG A 443 26.38 15.63 -44.40
C ARG A 443 27.18 16.92 -44.54
N VAL A 444 27.62 17.55 -43.45
CA VAL A 444 28.43 18.77 -43.55
C VAL A 444 29.82 18.48 -44.15
N ALA A 445 30.34 17.26 -43.98
CA ALA A 445 31.58 16.83 -44.60
C ALA A 445 31.46 16.61 -46.12
N GLU A 446 30.28 16.26 -46.64
CA GLU A 446 30.03 16.10 -48.09
C GLU A 446 29.94 17.43 -48.87
N TYR A 447 29.82 18.57 -48.17
CA TYR A 447 29.80 19.92 -48.78
C TYR A 447 31.15 20.65 -48.69
N ARG A 448 32.19 19.98 -48.18
CA ARG A 448 33.59 20.42 -48.25
C ARG A 448 34.28 19.63 -49.36
#